data_AF-A0A850PTR4-F1
#
_entry.id   AF-A0A850PTR4-F1
#
_cell.length_a   1.000
_cell.length_b   1.000
_cell.length_c   1.000
_cell.angle_alpha   90.00
_cell.angle_beta   90.00
_cell.angle_gamma   90.00
#
_symmetry.space_group_name_H-M   'P 1'
#
loop_
_entity.id
_entity.type
_entity.pdbx_description
1 polymer ?
#
loop_
_entity_poly.entity_id
_entity_poly.type
_entity_poly.pdbx_seq_one_letter_code
_entity_poly.pdbx_strand_id
1 'polypeptide(L)'
;MVVARAEQYLESVTSPRSLLALLLLAPVAAGCQFSFSSGGPDYEKLESAISDELNKQYSSMAVAREVSAVECPRPEDSPKAGSSFNCIADLEGNDVRVEVKFTDDDYNVDFSTLDVVFDLAETGQGLSEDVSKDYGFEVVVSCGEGLKVVAVGESFECEAADRRGDTRPVKVTAGGPDAQDTWEVVGAN
;
A
#
# COMPACT_ATOMS: atom_id res chain seq x y z
N MET A 1 -5.85 -12.42 30.37
CA MET A 1 -4.59 -12.92 30.96
C MET A 1 -3.71 -11.71 31.24
N VAL A 2 -3.19 -11.60 32.46
CA VAL A 2 -2.66 -10.37 33.08
C VAL A 2 -1.12 -10.41 33.07
N VAL A 3 -0.51 -9.22 33.19
CA VAL A 3 0.88 -8.91 33.62
C VAL A 3 1.92 -9.00 32.46
N ALA A 4 2.82 -8.05 32.19
CA ALA A 4 3.51 -7.11 33.07
C ALA A 4 3.93 -5.79 32.37
N ARG A 5 3.74 -4.67 33.07
CA ARG A 5 4.61 -3.49 33.00
C ARG A 5 5.98 -3.85 33.59
N ALA A 6 7.06 -3.35 33.00
CA ALA A 6 8.31 -3.07 33.71
C ALA A 6 8.84 -1.70 33.25
N GLU A 7 8.63 -0.69 34.09
CA GLU A 7 9.39 0.56 34.11
C GLU A 7 10.69 0.30 34.89
N GLN A 8 11.82 0.87 34.44
CA GLN A 8 12.91 1.52 35.22
C GLN A 8 14.20 1.58 34.38
N TYR A 9 14.68 2.77 33.99
CA TYR A 9 15.51 3.76 34.73
C TYR A 9 17.02 3.49 34.60
N LEU A 10 17.75 4.51 34.09
CA LEU A 10 19.15 4.92 34.33
C LEU A 10 19.64 5.67 33.07
N GLU A 11 19.46 6.98 33.03
CA GLU A 11 20.43 8.00 33.45
C GLU A 11 21.67 8.14 32.54
N SER A 12 21.88 9.40 32.18
CA SER A 12 22.90 10.03 31.36
C SER A 12 24.35 9.63 31.66
N VAL A 13 25.16 9.47 30.60
CA VAL A 13 26.60 9.77 30.64
C VAL A 13 26.96 10.67 29.47
N THR A 14 27.35 11.90 29.80
CA THR A 14 27.92 12.91 28.91
C THR A 14 29.41 12.61 28.68
N SER A 15 29.88 12.90 27.45
CA SER A 15 31.28 13.21 27.07
C SER A 15 32.19 12.04 26.60
N PRO A 16 33.30 12.33 25.89
CA PRO A 16 33.35 12.55 24.44
C PRO A 16 34.40 11.63 23.75
N ARG A 17 34.39 11.59 22.42
CA ARG A 17 35.40 10.93 21.56
C ARG A 17 35.47 9.39 21.65
N SER A 18 34.65 8.75 20.81
CA SER A 18 35.07 7.53 20.11
C SER A 18 34.56 7.60 18.68
N LEU A 19 35.47 7.87 17.75
CA LEU A 19 35.33 7.48 16.36
C LEU A 19 35.25 5.95 16.35
N LEU A 20 34.14 5.37 15.89
CA LEU A 20 34.13 4.16 15.06
C LEU A 20 32.72 3.82 14.58
N ALA A 21 32.65 3.51 13.28
CA ALA A 21 31.58 2.83 12.55
C ALA A 21 30.23 3.56 12.40
N LEU A 22 30.13 4.38 11.33
CA LEU A 22 28.88 4.50 10.59
C LEU A 22 28.49 3.11 10.06
N LEU A 23 27.60 2.42 10.76
CA LEU A 23 26.75 1.41 10.13
C LEU A 23 25.68 2.16 9.34
N LEU A 24 25.96 2.33 8.05
CA LEU A 24 24.96 2.67 7.04
C LEU A 24 23.95 1.50 7.01
N LEU A 25 22.88 1.62 7.80
CA LEU A 25 21.66 0.84 7.58
C LEU A 25 21.10 1.32 6.24
N ALA A 26 21.34 0.52 5.19
CA ALA A 26 20.70 0.73 3.90
C ALA A 26 19.18 0.71 4.10
N PRO A 27 18.42 1.65 3.49
CA PRO A 27 16.97 1.56 3.49
C PRO A 27 16.58 0.29 2.74
N VAL A 28 15.96 -0.65 3.45
CA VAL A 28 15.35 -1.83 2.84
C VAL A 28 14.06 -1.30 2.20
N ALA A 29 14.09 -1.05 0.89
CA ALA A 29 12.88 -0.79 0.14
C ALA A 29 12.03 -2.08 0.17
N ALA A 30 10.79 -1.99 0.64
CA ALA A 30 9.88 -3.12 0.73
C ALA A 30 9.32 -3.47 -0.66
N GLY A 31 10.18 -4.00 -1.53
CA GLY A 31 9.82 -4.51 -2.86
C GLY A 31 9.90 -6.03 -2.91
N CYS A 32 9.05 -6.66 -3.72
CA CYS A 32 9.22 -8.07 -4.07
C CYS A 32 10.35 -8.21 -5.09
N GLN A 33 11.32 -9.07 -4.79
CA GLN A 33 12.51 -9.29 -5.63
C GLN A 33 12.28 -10.39 -6.67
N PHE A 34 12.59 -10.10 -7.93
CA PHE A 34 12.57 -11.08 -9.03
C PHE A 34 13.88 -11.07 -9.81
N SER A 35 14.40 -12.25 -10.15
CA SER A 35 15.69 -12.43 -10.85
C SER A 35 15.48 -13.05 -12.23
N PHE A 36 16.12 -12.52 -13.27
CA PHE A 36 16.12 -13.13 -14.60
C PHE A 36 17.35 -14.01 -14.83
N SER A 37 17.23 -14.96 -15.77
CA SER A 37 18.34 -15.79 -16.24
C SER A 37 18.98 -15.16 -17.49
N SER A 38 20.24 -15.51 -17.78
CA SER A 38 21.03 -14.98 -18.90
C SER A 38 20.26 -15.02 -20.24
N GLY A 39 19.87 -13.85 -20.75
CA GLY A 39 19.07 -13.73 -21.98
C GLY A 39 18.28 -12.41 -22.14
N GLY A 40 18.23 -11.58 -21.09
CA GLY A 40 17.42 -10.36 -21.03
C GLY A 40 16.24 -10.49 -20.06
N PRO A 41 15.46 -9.42 -19.84
CA PRO A 41 14.26 -9.48 -19.00
C PRO A 41 13.19 -10.36 -19.65
N ASP A 42 12.78 -11.41 -18.94
CA ASP A 42 11.68 -12.30 -19.28
C ASP A 42 10.35 -11.67 -18.83
N TYR A 43 9.82 -10.76 -19.65
CA TYR A 43 8.63 -9.97 -19.29
C TYR A 43 7.41 -10.83 -18.97
N GLU A 44 7.24 -12.00 -19.61
CA GLU A 44 6.12 -12.90 -19.31
C GLU A 44 6.22 -13.47 -17.89
N LYS A 45 7.44 -13.84 -17.45
CA LYS A 45 7.66 -14.26 -16.06
C LYS A 45 7.49 -13.13 -15.06
N LEU A 46 7.92 -11.92 -15.41
CA LEU A 46 7.74 -10.73 -14.58
C LEU A 46 6.24 -10.42 -14.39
N GLU A 47 5.49 -10.37 -15.49
CA GLU A 47 4.03 -10.15 -15.50
C GLU A 47 3.33 -11.22 -14.65
N SER A 48 3.73 -12.48 -14.78
CA SER A 48 3.21 -13.59 -13.96
C SER A 48 3.55 -13.43 -12.47
N ALA A 49 4.79 -13.06 -12.14
CA ALA A 49 5.22 -12.87 -10.75
C ALA A 49 4.49 -11.69 -10.08
N ILE A 50 4.27 -10.60 -10.81
CA ILE A 50 3.45 -9.47 -10.34
C ILE A 50 2.01 -9.92 -10.11
N SER A 51 1.41 -10.63 -11.07
CA SER A 51 0.04 -11.14 -10.95
C SER A 51 -0.11 -12.05 -9.72
N ASP A 52 0.79 -13.02 -9.53
CA ASP A 52 0.79 -13.93 -8.39
C ASP A 52 0.88 -13.19 -7.05
N GLU A 53 1.72 -12.16 -6.98
CA GLU A 53 1.88 -11.39 -5.76
C GLU A 53 0.65 -10.52 -5.44
N LEU A 54 0.11 -9.82 -6.44
CA LEU A 54 -1.11 -9.05 -6.28
C LEU A 54 -2.30 -9.95 -5.91
N ASN A 55 -2.41 -11.13 -6.51
CA ASN A 55 -3.46 -12.10 -6.17
C ASN A 55 -3.36 -12.57 -4.72
N LYS A 56 -2.15 -12.78 -4.18
CA LYS A 56 -1.98 -13.07 -2.75
C LYS A 56 -2.48 -11.91 -1.89
N GLN A 57 -2.12 -10.68 -2.23
CA GLN A 57 -2.54 -9.49 -1.49
C GLN A 57 -4.06 -9.30 -1.51
N TYR A 58 -4.71 -9.51 -2.66
CA TYR A 58 -6.15 -9.32 -2.82
C TYR A 58 -6.98 -10.53 -2.40
N SER A 59 -6.35 -11.69 -2.15
CA SER A 59 -7.05 -12.87 -1.64
C SER A 59 -7.62 -12.69 -0.23
N SER A 60 -7.11 -11.74 0.56
CA SER A 60 -7.58 -11.47 1.92
C SER A 60 -8.78 -10.52 2.00
N MET A 61 -9.20 -9.93 0.88
CA MET A 61 -10.40 -9.10 0.82
C MET A 61 -11.66 -9.94 1.08
N ALA A 62 -12.74 -9.32 1.55
CA ALA A 62 -13.98 -10.05 1.88
C ALA A 62 -14.54 -10.86 0.71
N VAL A 63 -14.31 -10.39 -0.52
CA VAL A 63 -14.51 -11.13 -1.76
C VAL A 63 -13.15 -11.28 -2.42
N ALA A 64 -12.64 -12.51 -2.54
CA ALA A 64 -11.37 -12.76 -3.21
C ALA A 64 -11.43 -12.20 -4.64
N ARG A 65 -10.50 -11.30 -4.95
CA ARG A 65 -10.36 -10.67 -6.27
C ARG A 65 -9.10 -11.19 -6.94
N GLU A 66 -9.16 -11.32 -8.26
CA GLU A 66 -8.06 -11.82 -9.06
C GLU A 66 -7.69 -10.81 -10.16
N VAL A 67 -6.39 -10.58 -10.31
CA VAL A 67 -5.78 -9.86 -11.42
C VAL A 67 -5.91 -10.73 -12.67
N SER A 68 -6.55 -10.18 -13.71
CA SER A 68 -6.83 -10.91 -14.95
C SER A 68 -5.66 -10.88 -15.92
N ALA A 69 -4.89 -9.78 -15.92
CA ALA A 69 -3.74 -9.57 -16.77
C ALA A 69 -2.77 -8.56 -16.15
N VAL A 70 -1.49 -8.67 -16.51
CA VAL A 70 -0.48 -7.65 -16.23
C VAL A 70 0.24 -7.34 -17.54
N GLU A 71 0.29 -6.06 -17.91
CA GLU A 71 0.98 -5.59 -19.10
C GLU A 71 2.16 -4.70 -18.73
N CYS A 72 3.38 -5.16 -19.02
CA CYS A 72 4.59 -4.38 -18.82
C CYS A 72 5.09 -3.78 -20.14
N PRO A 73 5.52 -2.50 -20.16
CA PRO A 73 6.18 -1.92 -21.32
C PRO A 73 7.40 -2.74 -21.75
N ARG A 74 7.58 -2.92 -23.06
CA ARG A 74 8.72 -3.63 -23.66
C ARG A 74 9.60 -2.63 -24.41
N PRO A 75 10.48 -1.87 -23.71
CA PRO A 75 11.38 -0.92 -24.36
C PRO A 75 12.33 -1.64 -25.33
N GLU A 76 12.69 -0.95 -26.42
CA GLU A 76 13.62 -1.48 -27.42
C GLU A 76 15.04 -1.63 -26.86
N ASP A 77 15.43 -0.71 -25.97
CA ASP A 77 16.70 -0.75 -25.26
C ASP A 77 16.60 -1.62 -24.00
N SER A 78 17.65 -2.40 -23.73
CA SER A 78 17.75 -3.16 -22.48
C SER A 78 17.70 -2.21 -21.28
N PRO A 79 16.85 -2.49 -20.27
CA PRO A 79 16.82 -1.73 -19.04
C PRO A 79 18.19 -1.72 -18.36
N LYS A 80 18.53 -0.59 -17.75
CA LYS A 80 19.79 -0.43 -17.00
C LYS A 80 19.50 -0.54 -15.51
N ALA A 81 20.50 -0.95 -14.72
CA ALA A 81 20.43 -0.85 -13.28
C ALA A 81 20.00 0.56 -12.84
N GLY A 82 19.03 0.62 -11.92
CA GLY A 82 18.43 1.85 -11.41
C GLY A 82 17.32 2.45 -12.28
N SER A 83 17.04 1.93 -13.47
CA SER A 83 15.88 2.35 -14.27
C SER A 83 14.57 1.77 -13.73
N SER A 84 13.46 2.47 -13.96
CA SER A 84 12.12 1.98 -13.64
C SER A 84 11.14 2.18 -14.79
N PHE A 85 10.10 1.37 -14.82
CA PHE A 85 8.92 1.55 -15.65
C PHE A 85 7.67 1.09 -14.89
N ASN A 86 6.49 1.43 -15.43
CA ASN A 86 5.22 1.05 -14.81
C ASN A 86 4.52 -0.04 -15.64
N CYS A 87 4.23 -1.17 -15.02
CA CYS A 87 3.27 -2.13 -15.54
C CYS A 87 1.85 -1.74 -15.14
N ILE A 88 0.87 -2.21 -15.90
CA ILE A 88 -0.55 -2.06 -15.59
C ILE A 88 -1.13 -3.45 -15.31
N ALA A 89 -1.69 -3.63 -14.11
CA ALA A 89 -2.43 -4.82 -13.73
C ALA A 89 -3.93 -4.55 -13.85
N ASP A 90 -4.66 -5.40 -14.59
CA ASP A 90 -6.11 -5.33 -14.68
C ASP A 90 -6.75 -6.10 -13.52
N LEU A 91 -7.46 -5.37 -12.66
CA LEU A 91 -8.23 -5.92 -11.56
C LEU A 91 -9.72 -5.64 -11.78
N GLU A 92 -10.42 -6.63 -12.34
CA GLU A 92 -11.85 -6.55 -12.66
C GLU A 92 -12.20 -5.33 -13.54
N GLY A 93 -11.35 -5.00 -14.52
CA GLY A 93 -11.52 -3.82 -15.39
C GLY A 93 -11.01 -2.51 -14.80
N ASN A 94 -10.29 -2.55 -13.66
CA ASN A 94 -9.62 -1.39 -13.08
C ASN A 94 -8.10 -1.52 -13.23
N ASP A 95 -7.46 -0.46 -13.75
CA ASP A 95 -6.03 -0.41 -13.90
C ASP A 95 -5.34 -0.10 -12.56
N VAL A 96 -4.47 -1.01 -12.12
CA VAL A 96 -3.56 -0.83 -10.96
C VAL A 96 -2.14 -0.67 -11.48
N ARG A 97 -1.49 0.44 -11.15
CA ARG A 97 -0.13 0.73 -11.58
C ARG A 97 0.88 0.07 -10.65
N VAL A 98 1.85 -0.61 -11.24
CA VAL A 98 2.96 -1.28 -10.54
C VAL A 98 4.27 -0.70 -11.05
N GLU A 99 5.04 -0.05 -10.19
CA GLU A 99 6.40 0.35 -10.53
C GLU A 99 7.31 -0.88 -10.45
N VAL A 100 8.08 -1.10 -11.51
CA VAL A 100 9.15 -2.09 -11.57
C VAL A 100 10.46 -1.35 -11.69
N LYS A 101 11.42 -1.66 -10.83
CA LYS A 101 12.73 -1.03 -10.77
C LYS A 101 13.84 -2.06 -10.87
N PHE A 102 14.72 -1.90 -11.84
CA PHE A 102 15.91 -2.77 -11.99
C PHE A 102 16.95 -2.41 -10.94
N THR A 103 17.46 -3.40 -10.23
CA THR A 103 18.41 -3.25 -9.14
C THR A 103 19.85 -3.51 -9.59
N ASP A 104 20.06 -4.28 -10.66
CA ASP A 104 21.38 -4.55 -11.23
C ASP A 104 21.37 -4.91 -12.72
N ASP A 105 22.56 -5.20 -13.26
CA ASP A 105 22.80 -5.55 -14.67
C ASP A 105 22.47 -7.02 -15.00
N ASP A 106 22.17 -7.84 -13.98
CA ASP A 106 21.61 -9.19 -14.14
C ASP A 106 20.07 -9.13 -14.25
N TYR A 107 19.54 -7.91 -14.38
CA TYR A 107 18.13 -7.57 -14.50
C TYR A 107 17.30 -7.86 -13.25
N ASN A 108 17.90 -8.07 -12.07
CA ASN A 108 17.10 -8.21 -10.86
C ASN A 108 16.16 -7.00 -10.71
N VAL A 109 14.91 -7.21 -10.27
CA VAL A 109 13.93 -6.13 -10.10
C VAL A 109 13.29 -6.17 -8.73
N ASP A 110 13.02 -4.98 -8.21
CA ASP A 110 12.05 -4.74 -7.14
C ASP A 110 10.76 -4.23 -7.79
N PHE A 111 9.59 -4.64 -7.29
CA PHE A 111 8.32 -4.03 -7.71
C PHE A 111 7.41 -3.70 -6.53
N SER A 112 6.60 -2.66 -6.71
CA SER A 112 5.64 -2.15 -5.73
C SER A 112 4.44 -1.47 -6.41
N THR A 113 3.26 -1.53 -5.79
CA THR A 113 2.08 -0.81 -6.30
C THR A 113 2.21 0.69 -6.06
N LEU A 114 1.77 1.48 -7.05
CA LEU A 114 1.63 2.94 -6.94
C LEU A 114 0.21 3.36 -6.56
N ASP A 115 -0.70 2.39 -6.48
CA ASP A 115 -2.10 2.56 -6.16
C ASP A 115 -2.51 1.63 -5.02
N VAL A 116 -3.52 2.05 -4.27
CA VAL A 116 -4.23 1.25 -3.28
C VAL A 116 -5.64 0.96 -3.81
N VAL A 117 -6.08 -0.28 -3.66
CA VAL A 117 -7.41 -0.73 -4.08
C VAL A 117 -8.31 -0.83 -2.86
N PHE A 118 -9.41 -0.10 -2.89
CA PHE A 118 -10.44 -0.13 -1.87
C PHE A 118 -11.67 -0.88 -2.39
N ASP A 119 -12.14 -1.89 -1.65
CA ASP A 119 -13.53 -2.33 -1.76
C ASP A 119 -14.40 -1.32 -1.00
N LEU A 120 -15.23 -0.56 -1.71
CA LEU A 120 -15.96 0.57 -1.13
C LEU A 120 -17.00 0.12 -0.09
N ALA A 121 -17.57 -1.07 -0.24
CA ALA A 121 -18.54 -1.58 0.73
C ALA A 121 -17.83 -2.01 2.03
N GLU A 122 -16.71 -2.71 1.92
CA GLU A 122 -15.88 -3.10 3.07
C GLU A 122 -15.28 -1.88 3.78
N THR A 123 -14.77 -0.92 2.99
CA THR A 123 -14.22 0.34 3.51
C THR A 123 -15.28 1.13 4.29
N GLY A 124 -16.51 1.24 3.76
CA GLY A 124 -17.61 1.90 4.46
C GLY A 124 -17.99 1.20 5.78
N GLN A 125 -17.98 -0.14 5.81
CA GLN A 125 -18.25 -0.90 7.04
C GLN A 125 -17.16 -0.67 8.09
N GLY A 126 -15.89 -0.80 7.72
CA GLY A 126 -14.76 -0.55 8.63
C GLY A 126 -14.77 0.88 9.18
N LEU A 127 -14.99 1.88 8.32
CA LEU A 127 -15.10 3.28 8.74
C LEU A 127 -16.31 3.53 9.64
N SER A 128 -17.44 2.84 9.42
CA SER A 128 -18.60 2.95 10.31
C SER A 128 -18.25 2.51 11.73
N GLU A 129 -17.50 1.42 11.87
CA GLU A 129 -17.04 0.92 13.17
C GLU A 129 -16.06 1.89 13.83
N ASP A 130 -15.04 2.33 13.08
CA ASP A 130 -13.99 3.23 13.58
C ASP A 130 -14.54 4.60 13.97
N VAL A 131 -15.32 5.24 13.08
CA VAL A 131 -15.92 6.55 13.36
C VAL A 131 -16.90 6.46 14.53
N SER A 132 -17.73 5.41 14.59
CA SER A 132 -18.67 5.25 15.71
C SER A 132 -17.95 5.11 17.04
N LYS A 133 -16.82 4.39 17.04
CA LYS A 133 -15.99 4.19 18.23
C LYS A 133 -15.32 5.49 18.67
N ASP A 134 -14.80 6.27 17.75
CA ASP A 134 -14.09 7.52 18.05
C ASP A 134 -15.04 8.61 18.56
N TYR A 135 -16.24 8.71 17.99
CA TYR A 135 -17.22 9.73 18.36
C TYR A 135 -18.18 9.31 19.48
N GLY A 136 -18.22 8.01 19.83
CA GLY A 136 -19.01 7.48 20.94
C GLY A 136 -20.52 7.39 20.67
N PHE A 137 -20.93 7.46 19.41
CA PHE A 137 -22.30 7.22 18.96
C PHE A 137 -22.31 6.54 17.60
N GLU A 138 -23.42 5.91 17.25
CA GLU A 138 -23.55 5.17 15.99
C GLU A 138 -23.54 6.13 14.78
N VAL A 139 -22.61 5.86 13.87
CA VAL A 139 -22.43 6.51 12.58
C VAL A 139 -22.39 5.44 11.50
N VAL A 140 -23.09 5.70 10.40
CA VAL A 140 -23.04 4.85 9.20
C VAL A 140 -22.26 5.61 8.13
N VAL A 141 -21.18 4.99 7.62
CA VAL A 141 -20.35 5.53 6.55
C VAL A 141 -20.64 4.78 5.25
N SER A 142 -20.94 5.53 4.20
CA SER A 142 -21.18 5.03 2.85
C SER A 142 -20.10 5.55 1.89
N CYS A 143 -19.32 4.63 1.31
CA CYS A 143 -18.28 4.96 0.33
C CYS A 143 -18.69 4.65 -1.12
N GLY A 144 -19.88 4.09 -1.34
CA GLY A 144 -20.32 3.55 -2.63
C GLY A 144 -20.16 2.04 -2.74
N GLU A 145 -20.16 1.53 -3.98
CA GLU A 145 -20.07 0.10 -4.30
C GLU A 145 -18.94 -0.17 -5.30
N GLY A 146 -18.41 -1.39 -5.27
CA GLY A 146 -17.36 -1.83 -6.18
C GLY A 146 -15.95 -1.42 -5.74
N LEU A 147 -15.00 -1.57 -6.65
CA LEU A 147 -13.60 -1.22 -6.40
C LEU A 147 -13.32 0.24 -6.73
N LYS A 148 -12.44 0.84 -5.95
CA LYS A 148 -11.84 2.13 -6.24
C LYS A 148 -10.34 2.04 -6.14
N VAL A 149 -9.66 2.39 -7.23
CA VAL A 149 -8.21 2.50 -7.28
C VAL A 149 -7.83 3.95 -6.99
N VAL A 150 -6.96 4.15 -6.00
CA VAL A 150 -6.52 5.48 -5.55
C VAL A 150 -5.00 5.49 -5.48
N ALA A 151 -4.37 6.49 -6.10
CA ALA A 151 -2.93 6.65 -6.04
C ALA A 151 -2.46 6.84 -4.59
N VAL A 152 -1.29 6.30 -4.25
CA VAL A 152 -0.70 6.49 -2.93
C VAL A 152 -0.55 7.99 -2.63
N GLY A 153 -0.99 8.40 -1.45
CA GLY A 153 -1.02 9.80 -1.00
C GLY A 153 -2.22 10.61 -1.45
N GLU A 154 -3.01 10.13 -2.42
CA GLU A 154 -4.26 10.75 -2.83
C GLU A 154 -5.42 10.33 -1.92
N SER A 155 -6.52 11.08 -1.99
CA SER A 155 -7.69 10.88 -1.16
C SER A 155 -8.99 10.76 -1.95
N PHE A 156 -9.99 10.16 -1.33
CA PHE A 156 -11.38 10.21 -1.77
C PHE A 156 -12.31 10.44 -0.59
N GLU A 157 -13.57 10.74 -0.88
CA GLU A 157 -14.57 11.02 0.15
C GLU A 157 -15.64 9.93 0.20
N CYS A 158 -15.99 9.54 1.42
CA CYS A 158 -17.19 8.81 1.79
C CYS A 158 -18.16 9.75 2.52
N GLU A 159 -19.39 9.32 2.74
CA GLU A 159 -20.40 10.07 3.50
C GLU A 159 -20.72 9.36 4.82
N ALA A 160 -20.47 10.03 5.95
CA ALA A 160 -20.92 9.62 7.27
C ALA A 160 -22.30 10.23 7.56
N ALA A 161 -23.21 9.44 8.13
CA ALA A 161 -24.52 9.87 8.59
C ALA A 161 -24.75 9.46 10.05
N ASP A 162 -25.28 10.37 10.86
CA ASP A 162 -25.73 10.05 12.22
C ASP A 162 -27.17 9.50 12.24
N ARG A 163 -27.65 9.11 13.44
CA ARG A 163 -29.03 8.61 13.63
C ARG A 163 -30.14 9.62 13.28
N ARG A 164 -29.80 10.91 13.18
CA ARG A 164 -30.74 11.99 12.82
C ARG A 164 -30.73 12.25 11.31
N GLY A 165 -29.84 11.60 10.56
CA GLY A 165 -29.64 11.78 9.13
C GLY A 165 -28.77 12.98 8.79
N ASP A 166 -28.10 13.61 9.77
CA ASP A 166 -27.14 14.67 9.49
C ASP A 166 -25.88 14.04 8.88
N THR A 167 -25.45 14.54 7.71
CA THR A 167 -24.30 13.97 6.99
C THR A 167 -23.04 14.82 7.05
N ARG A 168 -21.87 14.17 6.99
CA ARG A 168 -20.55 14.79 6.89
C ARG A 168 -19.62 13.98 5.99
N PRO A 169 -18.70 14.60 5.24
CA PRO A 169 -17.72 13.86 4.46
C PRO A 169 -16.71 13.18 5.39
N VAL A 170 -16.30 11.97 5.04
CA VAL A 170 -15.14 11.29 5.60
C VAL A 170 -14.11 11.19 4.49
N LYS A 171 -12.98 11.87 4.65
CA LYS A 171 -11.88 11.81 3.68
C LYS A 171 -10.98 10.64 4.03
N VAL A 172 -10.78 9.74 3.08
CA VAL A 172 -9.91 8.56 3.16
C VAL A 172 -8.68 8.81 2.31
N THR A 173 -7.48 8.55 2.83
CA THR A 173 -6.20 8.77 2.15
C THR A 173 -5.41 7.47 2.06
N ALA A 174 -4.96 7.15 0.84
CA ALA A 174 -4.20 5.94 0.54
C ALA A 174 -2.77 6.01 1.10
N GLY A 175 -2.39 5.08 1.96
CA GLY A 175 -1.06 5.02 2.60
C GLY A 175 0.01 4.35 1.74
N GLY A 176 -0.36 3.36 0.93
CA GLY A 176 0.57 2.55 0.13
C GLY A 176 1.19 1.39 0.91
N PRO A 177 2.18 0.68 0.33
CA PRO A 177 2.73 -0.54 0.93
C PRO A 177 3.46 -0.32 2.28
N ASP A 178 4.00 0.87 2.51
CA ASP A 178 4.81 1.20 3.69
C ASP A 178 4.07 2.04 4.75
N ALA A 179 2.80 2.37 4.51
CA ALA A 179 1.99 3.16 5.44
C ALA A 179 0.53 2.71 5.46
N GLN A 180 -0.10 2.83 6.63
CA GLN A 180 -1.52 2.53 6.76
C GLN A 180 -2.36 3.62 6.09
N ASP A 181 -3.52 3.23 5.56
CA ASP A 181 -4.54 4.17 5.13
C ASP A 181 -5.01 5.01 6.33
N THR A 182 -5.42 6.24 6.07
CA THR A 182 -5.88 7.18 7.10
C THR A 182 -7.22 7.77 6.73
N TRP A 183 -7.99 8.19 7.74
CA TRP A 183 -9.27 8.84 7.53
C TRP A 183 -9.48 10.03 8.48
N GLU A 184 -10.29 10.99 8.05
CA GLU A 184 -10.71 12.15 8.85
C GLU A 184 -12.15 12.56 8.52
N VAL A 185 -12.94 12.94 9.52
CA VAL A 185 -14.26 13.57 9.28
C VAL A 185 -14.04 15.04 8.93
N VAL A 186 -14.41 15.43 7.72
CA VAL A 186 -14.20 16.79 7.22
C VAL A 186 -15.14 17.76 7.94
N GLY A 187 -14.54 18.83 8.50
CA GLY A 187 -15.30 19.89 9.18
C GLY A 187 -15.72 19.58 10.62
N ALA A 188 -15.19 18.51 11.23
CA ALA A 188 -15.25 18.32 12.67
C ALA A 188 -14.22 19.25 13.36
N ASN A 189 -14.65 20.47 13.71
CA ASN A 189 -13.90 21.39 14.57
C ASN A 189 -14.49 21.44 15.97
#